data_AF-A0A972S2C4-F1
#
_entry.id   AF-A0A972S2C4-F1
#
_cell.length_a   1.000
_cell.length_b   1.000
_cell.length_c   1.000
_cell.angle_alpha   90.00
_cell.angle_beta   90.00
_cell.angle_gamma   90.00
#
_symmetry.space_group_name_H-M   'P 1'
#
loop_
_entity.id
_entity.type
_entity.pdbx_description
1 polymer ?
#
loop_
_entity_poly.entity_id
_entity_poly.type
_entity_poly.pdbx_seq_one_letter_code
_entity_poly.pdbx_strand_id
1 'polypeptide(L)'
;QEKKEFWDTFIKREFRYPLAPKVIAKTAKVIYSHDGFINSVSYSPNLVSLIVGLPKKREGFIKNLLKTNLFKDVKILTSSPDRYSKDYEILDLELYVKEWIKDEKK
;
A
#
# COMPACT_ATOMS: atom_id res chain seq x y z
N GLN A 1 -33.89 -3.71 -8.09
CA GLN A 1 -32.99 -2.65 -8.60
C GLN A 1 -32.60 -1.69 -7.46
N GLU A 2 -33.57 -1.19 -6.69
CA GLU A 2 -33.36 -0.26 -5.55
C GLU A 2 -32.42 -0.74 -4.43
N LYS A 3 -32.46 -2.03 -4.05
CA LYS A 3 -31.54 -2.55 -3.01
C LYS A 3 -30.07 -2.47 -3.42
N LYS A 4 -29.76 -2.66 -4.71
CA LYS A 4 -28.38 -2.61 -5.22
C LYS A 4 -27.86 -1.18 -5.19
N GLU A 5 -28.66 -0.22 -5.65
CA GLU A 5 -28.33 1.21 -5.56
C GLU A 5 -28.17 1.71 -4.13
N PHE A 6 -29.01 1.24 -3.19
CA PHE A 6 -28.86 1.54 -1.77
C PHE A 6 -27.52 1.03 -1.23
N TRP A 7 -27.18 -0.24 -1.46
CA TRP A 7 -25.91 -0.81 -0.98
C TRP A 7 -24.69 -0.18 -1.67
N ASP A 8 -24.75 0.09 -2.97
CA ASP A 8 -23.67 0.77 -3.69
C ASP A 8 -23.46 2.20 -3.17
N THR A 9 -24.55 2.91 -2.85
CA THR A 9 -24.51 4.26 -2.28
C THR A 9 -24.03 4.25 -0.83
N PHE A 10 -24.55 3.32 -0.02
CA PHE A 10 -24.14 3.12 1.36
C PHE A 10 -22.65 2.76 1.43
N ILE A 11 -22.18 1.79 0.63
CA ILE A 11 -20.76 1.43 0.56
C ILE A 11 -19.94 2.63 0.09
N LYS A 12 -20.34 3.35 -0.96
CA LYS A 12 -19.61 4.58 -1.38
C LYS A 12 -19.57 5.66 -0.30
N ARG A 13 -20.60 5.74 0.57
CA ARG A 13 -20.71 6.73 1.64
C ARG A 13 -19.95 6.32 2.90
N GLU A 14 -20.00 5.04 3.27
CA GLU A 14 -19.43 4.50 4.51
C GLU A 14 -17.98 4.02 4.32
N PHE A 15 -17.59 3.56 3.13
CA PHE A 15 -16.19 3.28 2.80
C PHE A 15 -15.47 4.60 2.59
N ARG A 16 -14.96 5.17 3.68
CA ARG A 16 -14.21 6.44 3.69
C ARG A 16 -13.07 6.47 2.67
N TYR A 17 -12.50 5.31 2.31
CA TYR A 17 -11.45 5.16 1.30
C TYR A 17 -11.74 3.98 0.36
N PRO A 18 -12.61 4.14 -0.65
CA PRO A 18 -13.08 3.03 -1.51
C PRO A 18 -11.95 2.41 -2.35
N LEU A 19 -10.82 3.09 -2.49
CA LEU A 19 -9.65 2.64 -3.24
C LEU A 19 -8.52 2.07 -2.39
N ALA A 20 -8.64 2.09 -1.05
CA ALA A 20 -7.67 1.48 -0.15
C ALA A 20 -7.34 0.03 -0.55
N PRO A 21 -8.32 -0.85 -0.85
CA PRO A 21 -8.02 -2.21 -1.27
C PRO A 21 -7.17 -2.29 -2.55
N LYS A 22 -7.43 -1.41 -3.54
CA LYS A 22 -6.70 -1.40 -4.83
C LYS A 22 -5.26 -0.93 -4.65
N VAL A 23 -5.04 0.10 -3.82
CA VAL A 23 -3.69 0.58 -3.49
C VAL A 23 -2.92 -0.50 -2.73
N ILE A 24 -3.52 -1.08 -1.68
CA ILE A 24 -2.89 -2.15 -0.89
C ILE A 24 -2.54 -3.35 -1.78
N ALA A 25 -3.44 -3.79 -2.66
CA ALA A 25 -3.19 -4.91 -3.56
C ALA A 25 -2.02 -4.63 -4.53
N LYS A 26 -1.95 -3.42 -5.10
CA LYS A 26 -0.83 -3.03 -5.98
C LYS A 26 0.50 -2.93 -5.21
N THR A 27 0.47 -2.39 -4.00
CA THR A 27 1.65 -2.34 -3.12
C THR A 27 2.14 -3.74 -2.77
N ALA A 28 1.23 -4.62 -2.36
CA ALA A 28 1.53 -6.00 -2.01
C ALA A 28 2.18 -6.75 -3.19
N LYS A 29 1.68 -6.54 -4.41
CA LYS A 29 2.29 -7.11 -5.63
C LYS A 29 3.76 -6.70 -5.80
N VAL A 30 4.11 -5.44 -5.52
CA VAL A 30 5.50 -4.97 -5.59
C VAL A 30 6.34 -5.59 -4.46
N ILE A 31 5.80 -5.70 -3.24
CA ILE A 31 6.51 -6.32 -2.12
C ILE A 31 6.82 -7.78 -2.41
N TYR A 32 5.82 -8.54 -2.86
CA TYR A 32 6.00 -9.97 -3.20
C TYR A 32 6.90 -10.18 -4.41
N SER A 33 6.97 -9.23 -5.36
CA SER A 33 7.92 -9.35 -6.48
C SER A 33 9.38 -9.14 -6.07
N HIS A 34 9.65 -8.74 -4.83
CA HIS A 34 11.00 -8.63 -4.25
C HIS A 34 11.18 -9.63 -3.10
N ASP A 35 10.45 -10.75 -3.14
CA ASP A 35 10.48 -11.81 -2.11
C ASP A 35 10.22 -11.29 -0.68
N GLY A 36 9.47 -10.18 -0.58
CA GLY A 36 9.10 -9.55 0.68
C GLY A 36 7.80 -10.07 1.27
N PHE A 37 7.49 -9.60 2.48
CA PHE A 37 6.24 -9.89 3.18
C PHE A 37 5.71 -8.66 3.92
N ILE A 38 4.43 -8.68 4.25
CA ILE A 38 3.74 -7.59 4.96
C ILE A 38 3.45 -8.05 6.38
N ASN A 39 3.89 -7.28 7.38
CA ASN A 39 3.57 -7.49 8.79
C ASN A 39 2.37 -6.67 9.23
N SER A 40 2.25 -5.43 8.74
CA SER A 40 1.18 -4.52 9.13
C SER A 40 0.86 -3.54 8.00
N VAL A 41 -0.42 -3.20 7.89
CA VAL A 41 -0.92 -2.14 7.01
C VAL A 41 -1.88 -1.28 7.81
N SER A 42 -1.67 0.04 7.78
CA SER A 42 -2.66 1.03 8.19
C SER A 42 -2.78 2.10 7.11
N TYR A 43 -3.93 2.76 7.05
CA TYR A 43 -4.14 3.80 6.04
C TYR A 43 -5.01 4.93 6.57
N SER A 44 -4.75 6.11 6.03
CA SER A 44 -5.43 7.36 6.31
C SER A 44 -5.72 8.09 4.98
N PRO A 45 -6.31 9.30 4.98
CA PRO A 45 -6.76 9.96 3.75
C PRO A 45 -5.72 10.16 2.65
N ASN A 46 -4.43 10.16 2.95
CA ASN A 46 -3.37 10.40 1.97
C ASN A 46 -2.14 9.52 2.20
N LEU A 47 -2.24 8.53 3.08
CA LEU A 47 -1.11 7.78 3.56
C LEU A 47 -1.47 6.31 3.72
N VAL A 48 -0.56 5.44 3.30
CA VAL A 48 -0.55 4.04 3.68
C VAL A 48 0.74 3.79 4.44
N SER A 49 0.62 3.47 5.73
CA SER A 49 1.76 3.08 6.56
C SER A 49 1.89 1.56 6.55
N LEU A 50 3.12 1.07 6.42
CA LEU A 50 3.38 -0.36 6.28
C LEU A 50 4.58 -0.77 7.11
N ILE A 51 4.47 -1.91 7.76
CA ILE A 51 5.63 -2.64 8.26
C ILE A 51 5.83 -3.82 7.33
N VAL A 52 6.98 -3.88 6.66
CA VAL A 52 7.28 -4.93 5.66
C VAL A 52 8.63 -5.57 5.95
N GLY A 53 8.74 -6.86 5.68
CA GLY A 53 10.02 -7.54 5.60
C GLY A 53 10.48 -7.60 4.14
N LEU A 54 11.73 -7.22 3.87
CA LEU A 54 12.34 -7.33 2.55
C LEU A 54 13.75 -7.90 2.66
N PRO A 55 14.24 -8.64 1.65
CA PRO A 55 15.65 -9.00 1.56
C PRO A 55 16.55 -7.75 1.63
N LYS A 56 17.72 -7.87 2.25
CA LYS A 56 18.72 -6.77 2.30
C LYS A 56 19.07 -6.24 0.91
N LYS A 57 19.09 -7.11 -0.09
CA LYS A 57 19.31 -6.79 -1.51
C LYS A 57 18.03 -6.31 -2.23
N ARG A 58 17.28 -5.39 -1.64
CA ARG A 58 16.01 -4.84 -2.17
C ARG A 58 16.19 -3.74 -3.22
N GLU A 59 17.19 -3.87 -4.08
CA GLU A 59 17.50 -2.84 -5.07
C GLU A 59 16.29 -2.54 -5.98
N GLY A 60 16.00 -1.26 -6.18
CA GLY A 60 14.88 -0.84 -7.02
C GLY A 60 13.49 -0.99 -6.39
N PHE A 61 13.34 -1.49 -5.16
CA PHE A 61 12.04 -1.63 -4.49
C PHE A 61 11.24 -0.32 -4.45
N ILE A 62 11.85 0.76 -3.94
CA ILE A 62 11.22 2.09 -3.87
C ILE A 62 10.89 2.61 -5.27
N LYS A 63 11.79 2.42 -6.23
CA LYS A 63 11.56 2.80 -7.64
C LYS A 63 10.36 2.06 -8.23
N ASN A 64 10.20 0.77 -7.91
CA ASN A 64 9.10 -0.05 -8.38
C ASN A 64 7.77 0.34 -7.72
N LEU A 65 7.77 0.76 -6.45
CA LEU A 65 6.60 1.39 -5.82
C LEU A 65 6.21 2.68 -6.55
N LEU A 66 7.16 3.59 -6.80
CA LEU A 66 6.89 4.85 -7.49
C LEU A 66 6.40 4.64 -8.93
N LYS A 67 6.89 3.61 -9.64
CA LYS A 67 6.41 3.22 -10.98
C LYS A 67 4.94 2.80 -11.03
N THR A 68 4.33 2.44 -9.90
CA THR A 68 2.89 2.15 -9.87
C THR A 68 2.02 3.39 -10.16
N ASN A 69 2.63 4.57 -10.12
CA ASN A 69 1.99 5.88 -10.26
C ASN A 69 0.90 6.17 -9.22
N LEU A 70 0.85 5.40 -8.13
CA LEU A 70 -0.11 5.60 -7.03
C LEU A 70 0.40 6.58 -5.98
N PHE A 71 1.73 6.68 -5.83
CA PHE A 71 2.37 7.41 -4.73
C PHE A 71 3.01 8.69 -5.23
N LYS A 72 2.80 9.77 -4.48
CA LYS A 72 3.53 11.03 -4.59
C LYS A 72 4.94 10.85 -4.03
N ASP A 73 5.04 10.13 -2.91
CA ASP A 73 6.29 9.94 -2.20
C ASP A 73 6.26 8.61 -1.43
N VAL A 74 7.44 8.07 -1.15
CA VAL A 74 7.65 6.86 -0.35
C VAL A 74 8.81 7.12 0.60
N LYS A 75 8.55 7.06 1.90
CA LYS A 75 9.57 7.23 2.94
C LYS A 75 9.81 5.94 3.69
N ILE A 76 11.08 5.67 3.96
CA ILE A 76 11.50 4.66 4.93
C ILE A 76 11.71 5.42 6.24
N LEU A 77 10.86 5.17 7.23
CA LEU A 77 10.98 5.77 8.55
C LEU A 77 12.08 5.10 9.35
N THR A 78 12.09 3.76 9.35
CA THR A 78 13.09 2.95 10.04
C THR A 78 13.43 1.71 9.22
N SER A 79 14.64 1.18 9.45
CA SER A 79 15.12 -0.11 8.94
C SER A 79 15.79 -0.84 10.08
N SER A 80 15.43 -2.10 10.31
CA SER A 80 16.06 -2.94 11.32
C SER A 80 16.23 -4.36 10.80
N PRO A 81 17.28 -5.10 11.22
CA PRO A 81 17.41 -6.51 10.86
C PRO A 81 16.23 -7.31 11.38
N ASP A 82 15.74 -8.26 10.59
CA ASP A 82 14.75 -9.21 11.09
C ASP A 82 15.39 -10.14 12.15
N ARG A 83 14.63 -10.48 13.19
CA ARG A 83 15.11 -11.31 14.29
C ARG A 83 15.16 -12.79 13.93
N TYR A 84 14.36 -13.21 12.95
CA TYR A 84 14.23 -14.60 12.54
C TYR A 84 15.07 -14.94 11.30
N SER A 85 15.26 -13.97 10.39
CA SER A 85 16.05 -14.14 9.18
C SER A 85 17.12 -13.06 9.02
N LYS A 86 18.39 -13.47 9.00
CA LYS A 86 19.53 -12.56 8.83
C LYS A 86 19.61 -11.92 7.45
N ASP A 87 18.90 -12.48 6.47
CA ASP A 87 18.87 -12.00 5.08
C ASP A 87 17.82 -10.92 4.85
N TYR A 88 16.95 -10.67 5.83
CA TYR A 88 15.85 -9.73 5.76
C TYR A 88 16.06 -8.51 6.67
N GLU A 89 15.44 -7.41 6.27
CA GLU A 89 15.22 -6.22 7.08
C GLU A 89 13.74 -5.93 7.19
N ILE A 90 13.31 -5.52 8.38
CA ILE A 90 12.00 -4.96 8.64
C ILE A 90 12.08 -3.45 8.42
N LEU A 91 11.27 -2.97 7.49
CA LEU A 91 11.12 -1.55 7.18
C LEU A 91 9.78 -1.04 7.70
N ASP A 92 9.81 0.12 8.32
CA ASP A 92 8.64 0.94 8.55
C ASP A 92 8.56 1.98 7.42
N LEU A 93 7.45 1.95 6.67
CA LEU A 93 7.25 2.73 5.45
C LEU A 93 6.04 3.63 5.57
N GLU A 94 6.17 4.83 4.99
CA GLU A 94 5.07 5.73 4.71
C GLU A 94 4.93 5.93 3.20
N LEU A 95 3.79 5.51 2.64
CA LEU A 95 3.46 5.69 1.23
C LEU A 95 2.43 6.82 1.09
N TYR A 96 2.86 7.97 0.59
CA TYR A 96 1.98 9.12 0.39
C TYR A 96 1.22 8.96 -0.92
N VAL A 97 -0.07 8.68 -0.84
CA VAL A 97 -0.94 8.42 -2.00
C VAL A 97 -1.26 9.75 -2.70
N LYS A 98 -1.17 9.80 -4.04
CA LYS A 98 -1.41 11.04 -4.81
C LYS A 98 -2.80 11.59 -4.55
N GLU A 99 -3.82 10.77 -4.78
CA GLU A 99 -5.21 10.95 -4.37
C GLU A 99 -5.85 9.56 -4.33
N TRP A 100 -6.89 9.36 -3.54
CA TRP A 100 -7.81 8.25 -3.76
C TRP A 100 -8.65 8.59 -5.00
N ILE A 101 -8.04 8.56 -6.20
CA ILE A 101 -8.61 8.97 -7.48
C ILE A 101 -10.02 8.41 -7.65
N LYS A 102 -11.07 9.23 -7.50
CA LYS A 102 -12.43 8.85 -7.89
C LYS A 102 -12.34 8.23 -9.29
N ASP A 103 -12.84 7.01 -9.45
CA ASP A 103 -12.92 6.37 -10.76
C ASP A 103 -13.45 7.40 -11.76
N GLU A 104 -12.64 7.70 -12.77
CA GLU A 104 -13.09 8.48 -13.91
C GLU A 104 -14.29 7.73 -14.48
N LYS A 105 -15.45 8.39 -14.40
CA LYS A 105 -16.65 7.95 -15.11
C LYS A 105 -16.26 7.71 -16.56
N LYS A 106 -16.39 6.46 -17.02
CA LYS A 106 -16.71 6.15 -18.42
C LYS A 106 -18.15 5.69 -18.47
#